data_AF-A0A2H6KCD5-F1
#
_entry.id   AF-A0A2H6KCD5-F1
#
_cell.length_a   1.000
_cell.length_b   1.000
_cell.length_c   1.000
_cell.angle_alpha   90.00
_cell.angle_beta   90.00
_cell.angle_gamma   90.00
#
_symmetry.space_group_name_H-M   'P 1'
#
loop_
_entity.id
_entity.type
_entity.pdbx_description
1 polymer ?
#
loop_
_entity_poly.entity_id
_entity_poly.type
_entity_poly.pdbx_seq_one_letter_code
_entity_poly.pdbx_strand_id
1 'polypeptide(L)'
;MPLCCSKKAAQRQKEYEEEVRMRKLEEAARIEKEQRERDDARKAEIERIMQEEKQAKLMQQQADEEKAEQESLMQQQEALEAQQRAEEERMRAEGMGEEMEASENFEDAQPMSNMGSGVSRVSMDASEAVRSEAPVNVDDSFEMQTYTPFDMTTVDQTARYVANKCGCALKPEHKPFDCAICQGIDLSDAPLIA
;
A
#
# COMPACT_ATOMS: atom_id res chain seq x y z
N MET A 1 79.54 32.02 12.16
CA MET A 1 78.70 30.94 12.71
C MET A 1 77.22 31.31 12.56
N PRO A 2 76.51 30.88 11.50
CA PRO A 2 75.05 30.72 11.61
C PRO A 2 74.50 29.60 10.70
N LEU A 3 74.33 28.37 11.21
CA LEU A 3 73.60 27.29 10.51
C LEU A 3 72.62 26.51 11.41
N CYS A 4 72.40 26.96 12.66
CA CYS A 4 71.52 26.25 13.60
C CYS A 4 70.02 26.56 13.45
N CYS A 5 69.63 27.54 12.64
CA CYS A 5 68.21 27.93 12.49
C CYS A 5 67.42 27.02 11.52
N SER A 6 68.06 26.36 10.54
CA SER A 6 67.36 25.55 9.54
C SER A 6 66.92 24.17 10.05
N LYS A 7 67.73 23.52 10.90
CA LYS A 7 67.40 22.19 11.45
C LYS A 7 66.18 22.21 12.38
N LYS A 8 66.07 23.24 13.23
CA LYS A 8 64.89 23.41 14.11
C LYS A 8 63.61 23.71 13.31
N ALA A 9 63.70 24.44 12.21
CA ALA A 9 62.56 24.73 11.34
C ALA A 9 62.09 23.46 10.59
N ALA A 10 63.02 22.67 10.05
CA ALA A 10 62.71 21.41 9.37
C ALA A 10 62.09 20.36 10.31
N GLN A 11 62.54 20.33 11.57
CA GLN A 11 61.98 19.43 12.57
C GLN A 11 60.54 19.79 12.95
N ARG A 12 60.24 21.08 13.13
CA ARG A 12 58.86 21.54 13.39
C ARG A 12 57.92 21.27 12.21
N GLN A 13 58.40 21.36 10.97
CA GLN A 13 57.60 20.99 9.79
C GLN A 13 57.27 19.50 9.79
N LYS A 14 58.23 18.63 10.09
CA LYS A 14 57.97 17.18 10.20
C LYS A 14 57.00 16.85 11.33
N GLU A 15 57.17 17.46 12.50
CA GLU A 15 56.24 17.28 13.64
C GLU A 15 54.82 17.73 13.27
N TYR A 16 54.68 18.85 12.57
CA TYR A 16 53.38 19.34 12.10
C TYR A 16 52.75 18.42 11.04
N GLU A 17 53.54 17.90 10.09
CA GLU A 17 53.06 16.95 9.09
C GLU A 17 52.64 15.61 9.72
N GLU A 18 53.39 15.12 10.70
CA GLU A 18 53.03 13.92 11.46
C GLU A 18 51.77 14.14 12.30
N GLU A 19 51.63 15.28 12.97
CA GLU A 19 50.43 15.62 13.75
C GLU A 19 49.19 15.71 12.85
N VAL A 20 49.30 16.32 11.67
CA VAL A 20 48.21 16.37 10.68
C VAL A 20 47.87 14.96 10.18
N ARG A 21 48.86 14.10 9.97
CA ARG A 21 48.62 12.71 9.56
C ARG A 21 47.92 11.91 10.64
N MET A 22 48.33 12.08 11.90
CA MET A 22 47.71 11.42 13.05
C MET A 22 46.27 11.88 13.25
N ARG A 23 46.00 13.20 13.16
CA ARG A 23 44.64 13.74 13.26
C ARG A 23 43.71 13.18 12.17
N LYS A 24 44.19 13.04 10.94
CA LYS A 24 43.41 12.44 9.83
C LYS A 24 43.08 10.97 10.08
N LEU A 25 44.02 10.20 10.61
CA LEU A 25 43.79 8.79 10.94
C LEU A 25 42.82 8.63 12.10
N GLU A 26 42.91 9.48 13.12
CA GLU A 26 41.98 9.50 14.26
C GLU A 26 40.56 9.88 13.82
N GLU A 27 40.43 10.90 12.97
CA GLU A 27 39.14 11.31 12.42
C GLU A 27 38.51 10.21 11.54
N ALA A 28 39.31 9.54 10.70
CA ALA A 28 38.86 8.41 9.91
C ALA A 28 38.40 7.23 10.79
N ALA A 29 39.14 6.91 11.86
CA ALA A 29 38.76 5.87 12.81
C ALA A 29 37.47 6.21 13.58
N ARG A 30 37.25 7.50 13.89
CA ARG A 30 36.01 7.95 14.53
C ARG A 30 34.80 7.77 13.59
N ILE A 31 34.95 8.16 12.33
CA ILE A 31 33.88 8.03 11.32
C ILE A 31 33.56 6.55 11.08
N GLU A 32 34.57 5.68 10.99
CA GLU A 32 34.36 4.24 10.82
C GLU A 32 33.60 3.63 12.02
N LYS A 33 33.97 4.03 13.24
CA LYS A 33 33.26 3.57 14.45
C LYS A 33 31.80 4.02 14.47
N GLU A 34 31.54 5.27 14.12
CA GLU A 34 30.18 5.82 14.03
C GLU A 34 29.34 5.11 12.96
N GLN A 35 29.94 4.72 11.83
CA GLN A 35 29.26 3.92 10.81
C GLN A 35 28.91 2.53 11.31
N ARG A 36 29.85 1.83 11.98
CA ARG A 36 29.57 0.52 12.56
C ARG A 36 28.44 0.58 13.58
N GLU A 37 28.45 1.57 14.46
CA GLU A 37 27.37 1.76 15.44
C GLU A 37 26.01 2.02 14.77
N ARG A 38 25.97 2.79 13.67
CA ARG A 38 24.74 2.98 12.88
C ARG A 38 24.27 1.69 12.20
N ASP A 39 25.19 0.92 11.64
CA ASP A 39 24.86 -0.33 10.95
C ASP A 39 24.38 -1.39 11.94
N ASP A 40 25.00 -1.46 13.12
CA ASP A 40 24.57 -2.36 14.19
C ASP A 40 23.19 -1.95 14.74
N ALA A 41 22.92 -0.65 14.89
CA ALA A 41 21.59 -0.16 15.26
C ALA A 41 20.52 -0.50 14.20
N ARG A 42 20.84 -0.37 12.90
CA ARG A 42 19.94 -0.77 11.80
C ARG A 42 19.67 -2.27 11.81
N LYS A 43 20.70 -3.10 12.02
CA LYS A 43 20.54 -4.56 12.11
C LYS A 43 19.67 -4.95 13.30
N ALA A 44 19.88 -4.34 14.47
CA ALA A 44 19.07 -4.61 15.65
C ALA A 44 17.59 -4.23 15.44
N GLU A 45 17.32 -3.12 14.75
CA GLU A 45 15.95 -2.71 14.42
C GLU A 45 15.27 -3.70 13.46
N ILE A 46 15.97 -4.13 12.40
CA ILE A 46 15.46 -5.12 11.45
C ILE A 46 15.17 -6.44 12.16
N GLU A 47 16.05 -6.88 13.07
CA GLU A 47 15.83 -8.09 13.85
C GLU A 47 14.59 -7.99 14.75
N ARG A 48 14.37 -6.83 15.39
CA ARG A 48 13.16 -6.60 16.20
C ARG A 48 11.89 -6.69 15.35
N ILE A 49 11.87 -6.03 14.18
CA ILE A 49 10.74 -6.07 13.25
C ILE A 49 10.46 -7.50 12.80
N MET A 50 11.50 -8.27 12.46
CA MET A 50 11.35 -9.66 12.04
C MET A 50 10.76 -10.54 13.15
N GLN A 51 11.15 -10.31 14.41
CA GLN A 51 10.58 -11.04 15.55
C GLN A 51 9.11 -10.67 15.79
N GLU A 52 8.77 -9.40 15.68
CA GLU A 52 7.39 -8.90 15.81
C GLU A 52 6.49 -9.45 14.69
N GLU A 53 6.95 -9.41 13.44
CA GLU A 53 6.23 -9.98 12.29
C GLU A 53 6.02 -11.49 12.46
N LYS A 54 7.04 -12.20 12.96
CA LYS A 54 6.92 -13.64 13.23
C LYS A 54 5.86 -13.93 14.30
N GLN A 55 5.78 -13.13 15.35
CA GLN A 55 4.74 -13.29 16.38
C GLN A 55 3.36 -12.92 15.85
N ALA A 56 3.24 -11.82 15.10
CA ALA A 56 1.99 -11.40 14.49
C ALA A 56 1.45 -12.46 13.52
N LYS A 57 2.32 -13.05 12.70
CA LYS A 57 1.95 -14.13 11.77
C LYS A 57 1.48 -15.39 12.50
N LEU A 58 2.08 -15.71 13.65
CA LEU A 58 1.67 -16.86 14.46
C LEU A 58 0.29 -16.62 15.09
N MET A 59 0.02 -15.42 15.62
CA MET A 59 -1.33 -15.06 16.09
C MET A 59 -2.36 -15.06 14.96
N GLN A 60 -2.00 -14.57 13.77
CA GLN A 60 -2.90 -14.57 12.62
C GLN A 60 -3.28 -16.00 12.21
N GLN A 61 -2.31 -16.92 12.17
CA GLN A 61 -2.58 -18.33 11.87
C GLN A 61 -3.53 -18.96 12.88
N GLN A 62 -3.36 -18.67 14.18
CA GLN A 62 -4.27 -19.17 15.21
C GLN A 62 -5.68 -18.59 15.07
N ALA A 63 -5.80 -17.30 14.78
CA ALA A 63 -7.09 -16.65 14.56
C ALA A 63 -7.81 -17.19 13.32
N ASP A 64 -7.07 -17.45 12.24
CA ASP A 64 -7.61 -18.04 11.02
C ASP A 64 -8.06 -19.50 11.24
N GLU A 65 -7.31 -20.28 12.02
CA GLU A 65 -7.67 -21.66 12.39
C GLU A 65 -8.93 -21.69 13.27
N GLU A 66 -9.01 -20.84 14.31
CA GLU A 66 -10.19 -20.74 15.17
C GLU A 66 -11.43 -20.30 14.37
N LYS A 67 -11.27 -19.36 13.44
CA LYS A 67 -12.36 -18.92 12.56
C LYS A 67 -12.82 -20.05 11.63
N ALA A 68 -11.90 -20.83 11.07
CA ALA A 68 -12.23 -21.97 10.23
C ALA A 68 -12.94 -23.08 11.02
N GLU A 69 -12.52 -23.36 12.25
CA GLU A 69 -13.22 -24.30 13.14
C GLU A 69 -14.63 -23.83 13.49
N GLN A 70 -14.79 -22.54 13.80
CA GLN A 70 -16.09 -21.96 14.11
C GLN A 70 -17.05 -22.04 12.91
N GLU A 71 -16.57 -21.76 11.70
CA GLU A 71 -17.35 -21.89 10.46
C GLU A 71 -17.74 -23.35 10.21
N SER A 72 -16.83 -24.30 10.43
CA SER A 72 -17.11 -25.73 10.29
C SER A 72 -18.20 -26.21 11.27
N LEU A 73 -18.16 -25.75 12.53
CA LEU A 73 -19.19 -26.04 13.53
C LEU A 73 -20.55 -25.45 13.13
N MET A 74 -20.58 -24.23 12.60
CA MET A 74 -21.81 -23.59 12.13
C MET A 74 -22.42 -24.33 10.95
N GLN A 75 -21.60 -24.72 9.95
CA GLN A 75 -22.07 -25.54 8.82
C GLN A 75 -22.59 -26.90 9.26
N GLN A 76 -21.97 -27.54 10.25
CA GLN A 76 -22.45 -28.80 10.80
C GLN A 76 -23.81 -28.65 11.50
N GLN A 77 -24.00 -27.59 12.28
CA GLN A 77 -25.30 -27.29 12.89
C GLN A 77 -26.37 -27.03 11.83
N GLU A 78 -26.08 -26.21 10.83
CA GLU A 78 -27.03 -25.90 9.75
C GLU A 78 -27.42 -27.17 8.96
N ALA A 79 -26.46 -28.05 8.69
CA ALA A 79 -26.73 -29.33 8.03
C ALA A 79 -27.63 -30.25 8.88
N LEU A 80 -27.41 -30.31 10.19
CA LEU A 80 -28.26 -31.08 11.11
C LEU A 80 -29.68 -30.50 11.19
N GLU A 81 -29.83 -29.18 11.27
CA GLU A 81 -31.13 -28.52 11.25
C GLU A 81 -31.88 -28.72 9.92
N ALA A 82 -31.17 -28.65 8.80
CA ALA A 82 -31.73 -28.93 7.48
C ALA A 82 -32.21 -30.40 7.37
N GLN A 83 -31.45 -31.34 7.93
CA GLN A 83 -31.83 -32.75 7.95
C GLN A 83 -33.08 -32.98 8.83
N GLN A 84 -33.16 -32.35 10.00
CA GLN A 84 -34.34 -32.41 10.85
C GLN A 84 -35.58 -31.81 10.17
N ARG A 85 -35.44 -30.66 9.50
CA ARG A 85 -36.54 -30.05 8.72
C ARG A 85 -37.01 -30.96 7.58
N ALA A 86 -36.07 -31.58 6.86
CA ALA A 86 -36.41 -32.52 5.79
C ALA A 86 -37.09 -33.80 6.30
N GLU A 87 -36.72 -34.28 7.49
CA GLU A 87 -37.36 -35.43 8.15
C GLU A 87 -38.76 -35.09 8.68
N GLU A 88 -38.95 -33.90 9.27
CA GLU A 88 -40.26 -33.41 9.69
C GLU A 88 -41.22 -33.24 8.50
N GLU A 89 -40.72 -32.72 7.37
CA GLU A 89 -41.51 -32.59 6.13
C GLU A 89 -41.92 -33.97 5.56
N ARG A 90 -41.02 -34.98 5.62
CA ARG A 90 -41.36 -36.36 5.23
C ARG A 90 -42.42 -36.98 6.12
N MET A 91 -42.30 -36.85 7.44
CA MET A 91 -43.30 -37.36 8.40
C MET A 91 -44.66 -36.68 8.19
N ARG A 92 -44.68 -35.39 7.86
CA ARG A 92 -45.92 -34.66 7.54
C ARG A 92 -46.54 -35.09 6.21
N ALA A 93 -45.73 -35.35 5.19
CA ALA A 93 -46.20 -35.85 3.89
C ALA A 93 -46.74 -37.28 3.98
N GLU A 94 -46.09 -38.16 4.73
CA GLU A 94 -46.58 -39.53 4.97
C GLU A 94 -47.85 -39.56 5.83
N GLY A 95 -48.01 -38.62 6.78
CA GLY A 95 -49.23 -38.48 7.57
C GLY A 95 -50.45 -37.90 6.84
N MET A 96 -50.26 -37.29 5.66
CA MET A 96 -51.35 -36.80 4.79
C MET A 96 -51.64 -37.73 3.60
N GLY A 97 -50.88 -38.82 3.43
CA GLY A 97 -51.01 -39.77 2.33
C GLY A 97 -52.21 -40.73 2.42
N GLU A 98 -52.92 -40.79 3.55
CA GLU A 98 -54.11 -41.67 3.73
C GLU A 98 -55.47 -40.95 3.57
N GLU A 99 -55.51 -39.64 3.29
CA GLU A 99 -56.79 -38.89 3.14
C GLU A 99 -56.96 -38.15 1.79
N MET A 100 -56.20 -38.51 0.75
CA MET A 100 -56.34 -37.86 -0.57
C MET A 100 -56.53 -38.82 -1.75
N GLU A 101 -57.11 -39.99 -1.54
CA GLU A 101 -57.77 -40.78 -2.61
C GLU A 101 -59.29 -40.57 -2.58
N ALA A 102 -59.76 -39.34 -2.81
CA ALA A 102 -61.15 -39.08 -3.24
C ALA A 102 -61.36 -37.60 -3.58
N SER A 103 -60.91 -37.14 -4.74
CA SER A 103 -61.73 -36.23 -5.55
C SER A 103 -61.14 -36.10 -6.95
N GLU A 104 -61.85 -36.67 -7.90
CA GLU A 104 -61.63 -36.50 -9.33
C GLU A 104 -61.92 -35.05 -9.80
N ASN A 105 -61.28 -34.68 -10.91
CA ASN A 105 -61.70 -33.73 -11.95
C ASN A 105 -62.02 -32.27 -11.57
N PHE A 106 -61.16 -31.34 -12.04
CA PHE A 106 -61.61 -30.33 -13.01
C PHE A 106 -60.42 -29.71 -13.76
N GLU A 107 -60.48 -29.78 -15.09
CA GLU A 107 -59.67 -29.04 -16.07
C GLU A 107 -59.94 -27.52 -15.93
N ASP A 108 -58.92 -26.66 -16.04
CA ASP A 108 -58.85 -25.70 -17.17
C ASP A 108 -57.52 -24.94 -17.20
N ALA A 109 -57.06 -24.65 -18.41
CA ALA A 109 -55.82 -23.97 -18.74
C ALA A 109 -55.94 -22.44 -18.63
N GLN A 110 -54.80 -21.75 -18.41
CA GLN A 110 -54.28 -20.64 -19.24
C GLN A 110 -53.10 -19.91 -18.55
N PRO A 111 -51.98 -19.65 -19.26
CA PRO A 111 -50.90 -18.78 -18.80
C PRO A 111 -51.05 -17.36 -19.37
N MET A 112 -50.93 -16.33 -18.53
CA MET A 112 -50.88 -14.93 -18.97
C MET A 112 -49.48 -14.35 -18.78
N SER A 113 -48.72 -14.36 -19.86
CA SER A 113 -47.62 -13.44 -20.14
C SER A 113 -48.17 -12.08 -20.54
N ASN A 114 -47.67 -10.98 -19.94
CA ASN A 114 -47.70 -9.67 -20.61
C ASN A 114 -46.52 -8.77 -20.23
N MET A 115 -46.03 -8.05 -21.24
CA MET A 115 -44.74 -7.35 -21.36
C MET A 115 -44.70 -5.93 -20.74
N GLY A 116 -43.48 -5.38 -20.62
CA GLY A 116 -43.19 -3.94 -20.77
C GLY A 116 -42.03 -3.45 -19.90
N SER A 117 -40.76 -3.64 -20.26
CA SER A 117 -39.94 -2.73 -21.09
C SER A 117 -39.92 -1.27 -20.61
N GLY A 118 -38.76 -0.80 -20.12
CA GLY A 118 -38.55 0.58 -19.71
C GLY A 118 -37.13 0.87 -19.22
N VAL A 119 -36.16 0.75 -20.12
CA VAL A 119 -34.76 1.20 -19.94
C VAL A 119 -34.76 2.73 -19.77
N SER A 120 -34.35 3.25 -18.62
CA SER A 120 -34.13 4.70 -18.45
C SER A 120 -32.63 4.99 -18.52
N ARG A 121 -32.18 5.40 -19.71
CA ARG A 121 -30.85 5.92 -20.00
C ARG A 121 -30.96 7.42 -20.24
N VAL A 122 -30.11 8.16 -19.54
CA VAL A 122 -29.49 9.45 -19.92
C VAL A 122 -30.42 10.66 -20.04
N SER A 123 -30.23 11.63 -19.14
CA SER A 123 -30.22 13.05 -19.52
C SER A 123 -29.01 13.71 -18.88
N MET A 124 -28.00 13.98 -19.71
CA MET A 124 -27.01 15.01 -19.44
C MET A 124 -27.69 16.36 -19.61
N ASP A 125 -27.51 17.25 -18.63
CA ASP A 125 -27.65 18.67 -18.90
C ASP A 125 -26.40 19.38 -18.39
N ALA A 126 -25.70 20.02 -19.31
CA ALA A 126 -24.52 20.81 -19.12
C ALA A 126 -24.74 22.11 -19.88
N SER A 127 -24.90 23.22 -19.16
CA SER A 127 -24.76 24.58 -19.69
C SER A 127 -24.59 25.59 -18.55
N GLU A 128 -23.35 26.09 -18.42
CA GLU A 128 -22.89 27.47 -18.13
C GLU A 128 -23.62 28.31 -17.05
N ALA A 129 -22.99 28.64 -15.91
CA ALA A 129 -21.94 29.64 -15.67
C ALA A 129 -22.48 31.00 -15.17
N VAL A 130 -22.29 31.29 -13.88
CA VAL A 130 -22.14 32.68 -13.37
C VAL A 130 -21.03 32.70 -12.31
N ARG A 131 -19.97 33.46 -12.64
CA ARG A 131 -18.89 33.86 -11.74
C ARG A 131 -19.44 34.72 -10.59
N SER A 132 -19.01 34.45 -9.37
CA SER A 132 -18.95 35.44 -8.28
C SER A 132 -17.93 35.00 -7.22
N GLU A 133 -16.76 35.62 -7.31
CA GLU A 133 -15.88 36.16 -6.26
C GLU A 133 -15.91 35.50 -4.87
N ALA A 134 -14.76 34.93 -4.47
CA ALA A 134 -14.43 34.28 -3.19
C ALA A 134 -14.35 35.27 -1.99
N PRO A 135 -14.11 34.86 -0.71
CA PRO A 135 -13.81 33.51 -0.21
C PRO A 135 -14.54 33.13 1.12
N VAL A 136 -14.94 31.87 1.25
CA VAL A 136 -15.01 31.21 2.57
C VAL A 136 -14.49 29.79 2.39
N ASN A 137 -13.29 29.61 2.92
CA ASN A 137 -12.53 28.39 2.97
C ASN A 137 -13.24 27.43 3.95
N VAL A 138 -14.04 26.52 3.43
CA VAL A 138 -14.43 25.30 4.14
C VAL A 138 -13.78 24.19 3.35
N ASP A 139 -12.73 23.62 3.95
CA ASP A 139 -12.10 22.37 3.55
C ASP A 139 -13.18 21.30 3.33
N ASP A 140 -13.64 21.17 2.10
CA ASP A 140 -14.27 19.95 1.59
C ASP A 140 -13.24 19.27 0.68
N SER A 141 -12.11 18.93 1.28
CA SER A 141 -11.17 17.97 0.70
C SER A 141 -11.83 16.60 0.79
N PHE A 142 -12.69 16.31 -0.18
CA PHE A 142 -13.09 14.93 -0.45
C PHE A 142 -11.83 14.21 -0.96
N GLU A 143 -11.01 13.71 -0.03
CA GLU A 143 -9.91 12.81 -0.33
C GLU A 143 -10.51 11.52 -0.88
N MET A 144 -10.73 11.47 -2.19
CA MET A 144 -10.91 10.18 -2.86
C MET A 144 -9.66 9.36 -2.55
N GLN A 145 -9.82 8.30 -1.77
CA GLN A 145 -8.78 7.30 -1.58
C GLN A 145 -8.50 6.65 -2.93
N THR A 146 -7.53 7.21 -3.65
CA THR A 146 -6.94 6.61 -4.84
C THR A 146 -6.19 5.37 -4.36
N TYR A 147 -6.87 4.22 -4.43
CA TYR A 147 -6.25 2.92 -4.25
C TYR A 147 -5.23 2.74 -5.38
N THR A 148 -3.99 3.09 -5.07
CA THR A 148 -2.85 2.82 -5.93
C THR A 148 -2.28 1.47 -5.47
N PRO A 149 -2.38 0.40 -6.28
CA PRO A 149 -1.93 -0.94 -5.88
C PRO A 149 -0.40 -1.05 -5.74
N PHE A 150 0.34 0.05 -5.92
CA PHE A 150 1.79 0.14 -5.83
C PHE A 150 2.19 1.35 -4.99
N ASP A 151 3.28 1.21 -4.25
CA ASP A 151 3.82 2.27 -3.40
C ASP A 151 4.35 3.45 -4.22
N MET A 152 3.50 4.48 -4.38
CA MET A 152 3.82 5.72 -5.10
C MET A 152 4.80 6.63 -4.36
N THR A 153 5.21 6.30 -3.13
CA THR A 153 6.10 7.17 -2.35
C THR A 153 7.47 7.34 -3.00
N THR A 154 7.99 6.30 -3.66
CA THR A 154 9.27 6.34 -4.37
C THR A 154 9.19 7.16 -5.66
N VAL A 155 8.08 7.04 -6.38
CA VAL A 155 7.77 7.84 -7.57
C VAL A 155 7.62 9.32 -7.19
N ASP A 156 6.89 9.61 -6.12
CA ASP A 156 6.70 10.96 -5.59
C ASP A 156 8.01 11.56 -5.06
N GLN A 157 8.84 10.77 -4.37
CA GLN A 157 10.16 11.21 -3.92
C GLN A 157 11.07 11.54 -5.10
N THR A 158 11.04 10.72 -6.16
CA THR A 158 11.82 10.97 -7.38
C THR A 158 11.31 12.21 -8.11
N ALA A 159 9.99 12.37 -8.25
CA ALA A 159 9.37 13.55 -8.84
C ALA A 159 9.70 14.84 -8.05
N ARG A 160 9.63 14.78 -6.71
CA ARG A 160 10.02 15.89 -5.82
C ARG A 160 11.52 16.19 -5.90
N TYR A 161 12.37 15.18 -5.99
CA TYR A 161 13.81 15.35 -6.15
C TYR A 161 14.14 16.05 -7.48
N VAL A 162 13.51 15.63 -8.58
CA VAL A 162 13.63 16.30 -9.88
C VAL A 162 13.14 17.73 -9.80
N ALA A 163 11.94 17.97 -9.30
CA ALA A 163 11.38 19.31 -9.19
C ALA A 163 12.31 20.26 -8.40
N ASN A 164 12.86 19.78 -7.28
CA ASN A 164 13.69 20.60 -6.37
C ASN A 164 15.14 20.77 -6.83
N LYS A 165 15.76 19.76 -7.45
CA LYS A 165 17.19 19.81 -7.84
C LYS A 165 17.39 20.26 -9.28
N CYS A 166 16.50 19.87 -10.17
CA CYS A 166 16.54 20.23 -11.58
C CYS A 166 15.90 21.61 -11.82
N GLY A 167 14.92 22.00 -11.00
CA GLY A 167 14.09 23.19 -11.26
C GLY A 167 13.17 23.02 -12.47
N CYS A 168 13.04 21.77 -12.95
CA CYS A 168 12.47 21.42 -14.25
C CYS A 168 10.94 21.47 -14.25
N ALA A 169 10.33 21.45 -13.06
CA ALA A 169 8.91 21.71 -12.86
C ALA A 169 8.52 23.19 -13.07
N LEU A 170 9.49 24.13 -13.18
CA LEU A 170 9.22 25.57 -13.10
C LEU A 170 9.38 26.33 -14.42
N LYS A 171 9.90 25.72 -15.49
CA LYS A 171 10.14 26.43 -16.77
C LYS A 171 9.66 25.63 -17.98
N PRO A 172 8.80 26.22 -18.84
CA PRO A 172 8.27 25.55 -20.05
C PRO A 172 9.34 25.29 -21.12
N GLU A 173 10.54 25.87 -21.00
CA GLU A 173 11.65 25.71 -21.94
C GLU A 173 12.62 24.59 -21.55
N HIS A 174 12.28 23.78 -20.55
CA HIS A 174 13.16 22.70 -20.11
C HIS A 174 13.24 21.58 -21.16
N LYS A 175 14.48 21.20 -21.51
CA LYS A 175 14.77 20.04 -22.37
C LYS A 175 15.30 18.89 -21.51
N PRO A 176 14.52 17.83 -21.28
CA PRO A 176 14.93 16.70 -20.45
C PRO A 176 16.21 16.02 -20.94
N PHE A 177 16.39 15.95 -22.26
CA PHE A 177 17.54 15.31 -22.89
C PHE A 177 18.84 16.10 -22.79
N ASP A 178 18.83 17.38 -22.40
CA ASP A 178 20.03 18.22 -22.24
C ASP A 178 20.39 18.45 -20.77
N CYS A 179 19.57 17.93 -19.84
CA CYS A 179 19.77 18.15 -18.41
C CYS A 179 20.49 16.99 -17.76
N ALA A 180 21.68 17.26 -17.21
CA ALA A 180 22.50 16.26 -16.52
C ALA A 180 21.77 15.56 -15.34
N ILE A 181 20.77 16.22 -14.74
CA ILE A 181 19.97 15.63 -13.67
C ILE A 181 18.91 14.69 -14.26
N CYS A 182 18.17 15.10 -15.29
CA CYS A 182 17.18 14.25 -15.96
C CYS A 182 17.81 13.06 -16.69
N GLN A 183 19.00 13.22 -17.26
CA GLN A 183 19.75 12.14 -17.92
C GLN A 183 20.23 11.06 -16.93
N GLY A 184 20.49 11.44 -15.67
CA GLY A 184 20.93 10.52 -14.63
C GLY A 184 19.80 9.73 -13.98
N ILE A 185 18.55 9.98 -14.36
CA ILE A 185 17.38 9.30 -13.82
C ILE A 185 16.97 8.22 -14.79
N ASP A 186 17.26 6.99 -14.41
CA ASP A 186 16.84 5.82 -15.15
C ASP A 186 15.36 5.52 -14.87
N LEU A 187 14.50 5.80 -15.86
CA LEU A 187 13.07 5.51 -15.80
C LEU A 187 12.74 4.16 -16.47
N SER A 188 13.73 3.36 -16.87
CA SER A 188 13.48 2.06 -17.49
C SER A 188 12.83 1.04 -16.55
N ASP A 189 13.06 1.19 -15.24
CA ASP A 189 12.43 0.41 -14.17
C ASP A 189 11.11 1.03 -13.66
N ALA A 190 10.69 2.18 -14.19
CA ALA A 190 9.42 2.79 -13.79
C ALA A 190 8.25 2.01 -14.43
N PRO A 191 7.26 1.57 -13.65
CA PRO A 191 6.10 0.90 -14.21
C PRO A 191 5.36 1.87 -15.15
N LEU A 192 5.37 1.56 -16.45
CA LEU A 192 4.55 2.28 -17.42
C LEU A 192 3.08 1.97 -17.10
N ILE A 193 2.37 2.97 -16.57
CA ILE A 193 0.91 2.91 -16.45
C ILE A 193 0.37 2.90 -17.88
N ALA A 194 -0.16 1.76 -18.32
CA ALA A 194 -0.86 1.57 -19.59
C ALA A 194 -2.37 1.71 -19.41
#